data_AF-A0A9D2CQV6-F1
#
_entry.id   AF-A0A9D2CQV6-F1
#
_cell.length_a   1.000
_cell.length_b   1.000
_cell.length_c   1.000
_cell.angle_alpha   90.00
_cell.angle_beta   90.00
_cell.angle_gamma   90.00
#
_symmetry.space_group_name_H-M   'P 1'
#
loop_
_entity.id
_entity.type
_entity.pdbx_description
1 polymer ?
#
loop_
_entity_poly.entity_id
_entity_poly.type
_entity_poly.pdbx_seq_one_letter_code
_entity_poly.pdbx_strand_id
1 'polypeptide(L)'
;MNKVHLIVGPPGAGKSTYATEQAAKTGGAVIDFDSFRALAPDADTAERWRLEAESRAHDLGKDVFVVRTLAKADERAAAAERIKADETIVLLTSAEVSKARVSERDGDDSKHEAIDAWWQDYTGIEGETTITFDEEPAEPEEPAEPEPSGPEQPEAGDVEGSEESDAEGEPTGDEDPAPGQDVQALIEAARAEERAKVNEEFALERFNTHLSAEATARKLNADALQLLKTSLAPTAFLNPDHSINTEALTTFLDAFTRKGSPENHSGHRGTQGVGGKELGKAKAEEYLNQKGR
;
A
#
# COMPACT_ATOMS: atom_id res chain seq x y z
N MET A 1 17.87 -7.40 -5.37
CA MET A 1 18.03 -5.95 -5.12
C MET A 1 16.64 -5.39 -5.02
N ASN A 2 16.35 -4.70 -3.91
CA ASN A 2 15.05 -4.08 -3.69
C ASN A 2 14.97 -2.80 -4.52
N LYS A 3 13.81 -2.54 -5.12
CA LYS A 3 13.58 -1.35 -5.95
C LYS A 3 12.53 -0.44 -5.35
N VAL A 4 12.71 0.85 -5.52
CA VAL A 4 11.72 1.87 -5.22
C VAL A 4 11.12 2.37 -6.53
N HIS A 5 9.83 2.15 -6.71
CA HIS A 5 9.07 2.57 -7.89
C HIS A 5 8.18 3.77 -7.54
N LEU A 6 8.27 4.83 -8.34
CA LEU A 6 7.34 5.95 -8.28
C LEU A 6 6.17 5.70 -9.25
N ILE A 7 4.96 5.51 -8.74
CA ILE A 7 3.75 5.29 -9.53
C ILE A 7 2.95 6.59 -9.62
N VAL A 8 2.72 7.07 -10.84
CA VAL A 8 2.02 8.33 -11.13
C VAL A 8 0.90 8.16 -12.15
N GLY A 9 -0.01 9.13 -12.22
CA GLY A 9 -1.19 9.09 -13.09
C GLY A 9 -2.34 9.94 -12.53
N PRO A 10 -3.38 10.22 -13.32
CA PRO A 10 -4.52 11.01 -12.88
C PRO A 10 -5.31 10.30 -11.76
N PRO A 11 -6.15 11.02 -11.00
CA PRO A 11 -7.17 10.38 -10.16
C PRO A 11 -8.01 9.39 -10.99
N GLY A 12 -8.30 8.21 -10.46
CA GLY A 12 -9.05 7.17 -11.22
C GLY A 12 -8.22 6.27 -12.13
N ALA A 13 -6.92 6.54 -12.32
CA ALA A 13 -6.03 5.73 -13.18
C ALA A 13 -5.67 4.33 -12.65
N GLY A 14 -6.21 3.91 -11.49
CA GLY A 14 -5.88 2.61 -10.90
C GLY A 14 -4.50 2.52 -10.23
N LYS A 15 -3.87 3.65 -9.87
CA LYS A 15 -2.52 3.67 -9.24
C LYS A 15 -2.39 2.78 -8.02
N SER A 16 -3.30 2.94 -7.04
CA SER A 16 -3.27 2.17 -5.79
C SER A 16 -3.53 0.69 -6.04
N THR A 17 -4.41 0.35 -6.99
CA THR A 17 -4.66 -1.03 -7.43
C THR A 17 -3.40 -1.64 -8.04
N TYR A 18 -2.79 -0.97 -9.02
CA TYR A 18 -1.55 -1.43 -9.66
C TYR A 18 -0.42 -1.62 -8.64
N ALA A 19 -0.19 -0.62 -7.77
CA ALA A 19 0.85 -0.71 -6.74
C ALA A 19 0.60 -1.88 -5.76
N THR A 20 -0.64 -2.11 -5.36
CA THR A 20 -1.01 -3.21 -4.47
C THR A 20 -0.79 -4.57 -5.13
N GLU A 21 -1.17 -4.72 -6.41
CA GLU A 21 -0.93 -5.95 -7.16
C GLU A 21 0.55 -6.25 -7.34
N GLN A 22 1.37 -5.23 -7.66
CA GLN A 22 2.81 -5.40 -7.80
C GLN A 22 3.48 -5.73 -6.46
N ALA A 23 3.06 -5.06 -5.37
CA ALA A 23 3.52 -5.38 -4.03
C ALA A 23 3.16 -6.82 -3.63
N ALA A 24 1.95 -7.29 -3.94
CA ALA A 24 1.54 -8.67 -3.66
C ALA A 24 2.40 -9.70 -4.42
N LYS A 25 2.75 -9.42 -5.68
CA LYS A 25 3.58 -10.30 -6.51
C LYS A 25 5.04 -10.39 -6.03
N THR A 26 5.56 -9.29 -5.49
CA THR A 26 6.98 -9.15 -5.10
C THR A 26 7.23 -9.32 -3.61
N GLY A 27 6.18 -9.40 -2.79
CA GLY A 27 6.29 -9.26 -1.33
C GLY A 27 6.68 -7.85 -0.89
N GLY A 28 6.40 -6.84 -1.73
CA GLY A 28 6.75 -5.45 -1.54
C GLY A 28 5.85 -4.68 -0.55
N ALA A 29 5.99 -3.36 -0.52
CA ALA A 29 5.17 -2.44 0.26
C ALA A 29 4.65 -1.28 -0.60
N VAL A 30 3.50 -0.73 -0.20
CA VAL A 30 2.89 0.44 -0.85
C VAL A 30 2.94 1.63 0.09
N ILE A 31 3.35 2.78 -0.45
CA ILE A 31 3.29 4.08 0.22
C ILE A 31 2.30 4.94 -0.57
N ASP A 32 1.07 5.07 -0.06
CA ASP A 32 0.00 5.85 -0.67
C ASP A 32 -0.42 7.00 0.25
N PHE A 33 -0.42 8.22 -0.29
CA PHE A 33 -0.79 9.41 0.47
C PHE A 33 -2.25 9.44 0.88
N ASP A 34 -3.15 8.88 0.06
CA ASP A 34 -4.56 8.82 0.41
C ASP A 34 -4.79 7.88 1.60
N SER A 35 -3.98 6.82 1.75
CA SER A 35 -3.97 6.00 2.96
C SER A 35 -3.55 6.84 4.17
N PHE A 36 -2.45 7.58 4.12
CA PHE A 36 -2.04 8.43 5.25
C PHE A 36 -3.08 9.49 5.60
N ARG A 37 -3.75 10.09 4.61
CA ARG A 37 -4.83 11.07 4.83
C ARG A 37 -6.04 10.47 5.54
N ALA A 38 -6.37 9.21 5.26
CA ALA A 38 -7.46 8.52 5.95
C ALA A 38 -7.14 8.25 7.43
N LEU A 39 -5.85 8.16 7.80
CA LEU A 39 -5.43 7.81 9.17
C LEU A 39 -5.03 9.02 10.02
N ALA A 40 -4.51 10.06 9.38
CA ALA A 40 -3.94 11.21 10.07
C ALA A 40 -5.03 12.12 10.66
N PRO A 41 -4.77 12.79 11.79
CA PRO A 41 -5.69 13.75 12.39
C PRO A 41 -5.87 15.02 11.54
N ASP A 42 -4.88 15.36 10.72
CA ASP A 42 -4.85 16.54 9.87
C ASP A 42 -3.92 16.31 8.65
N ALA A 43 -4.02 17.22 7.68
CA ALA A 43 -3.26 17.14 6.43
C ALA A 43 -1.73 17.27 6.64
N ASP A 44 -1.30 18.12 7.58
CA ASP A 44 0.12 18.35 7.87
C ASP A 44 0.77 17.07 8.45
N THR A 45 0.03 16.36 9.31
CA THR A 45 0.46 15.09 9.88
C THR A 45 0.53 14.00 8.83
N ALA A 46 -0.49 13.90 7.95
CA ALA A 46 -0.45 12.96 6.82
C ALA A 46 0.78 13.19 5.95
N GLU A 47 1.07 14.46 5.64
CA GLU A 47 2.21 14.83 4.80
C GLU A 47 3.53 14.44 5.46
N ARG A 48 3.69 14.74 6.75
CA ARG A 48 4.88 14.36 7.51
C ARG A 48 5.09 12.85 7.53
N TRP A 49 4.04 12.06 7.77
CA TRP A 49 4.11 10.60 7.78
C TRP A 49 4.51 10.04 6.42
N ARG A 50 3.90 10.55 5.34
CA ARG A 50 4.30 10.19 3.98
C ARG A 50 5.76 10.51 3.72
N LEU A 51 6.22 11.71 4.06
CA LEU A 51 7.62 12.11 3.85
C LEU A 51 8.60 11.22 4.63
N GLU A 52 8.25 10.86 5.88
CA GLU A 52 9.06 9.94 6.69
C GLU A 52 9.09 8.53 6.07
N ALA A 53 7.95 7.99 5.64
CA ALA A 53 7.86 6.69 4.98
C ALA A 53 8.65 6.67 3.67
N GLU A 54 8.50 7.69 2.83
CA GLU A 54 9.26 7.85 1.58
C GLU A 54 10.78 7.92 1.85
N SER A 55 11.21 8.60 2.91
CA SER A 55 12.64 8.71 3.26
C SER A 55 13.28 7.39 3.66
N ARG A 56 12.47 6.42 4.10
CA ARG A 56 12.91 5.09 4.55
C ARG A 56 12.57 3.99 3.55
N ALA A 57 12.08 4.31 2.36
CA ALA A 57 11.66 3.32 1.37
C ALA A 57 12.75 2.26 1.10
N HIS A 58 14.00 2.71 0.93
CA HIS A 58 15.15 1.82 0.70
C HIS A 58 15.55 0.97 1.92
N ASP A 59 15.20 1.39 3.13
CA ASP A 59 15.56 0.70 4.36
C ASP A 59 14.65 -0.52 4.64
N LEU A 60 13.52 -0.63 3.92
CA LEU A 60 12.51 -1.67 4.16
C LEU A 60 12.93 -3.08 3.73
N GLY A 61 14.03 -3.21 2.99
CA GLY A 61 14.53 -4.54 2.60
C GLY A 61 13.65 -5.28 1.59
N LYS A 62 12.71 -4.59 0.92
CA LYS A 62 11.77 -5.13 -0.08
C LYS A 62 11.41 -4.05 -1.12
N ASP A 63 10.78 -4.45 -2.21
CA ASP A 63 10.31 -3.50 -3.23
C ASP A 63 9.27 -2.54 -2.63
N VAL A 64 9.33 -1.27 -3.02
CA VAL A 64 8.44 -0.22 -2.51
C VAL A 64 7.80 0.53 -3.67
N PHE A 65 6.48 0.64 -3.63
CA PHE A 65 5.67 1.32 -4.63
C PHE A 65 5.09 2.60 -4.03
N VAL A 66 5.60 3.75 -4.43
CA VAL A 66 5.19 5.07 -3.93
C VAL A 66 4.16 5.67 -4.88
N VAL A 67 2.92 5.84 -4.42
CA VAL A 67 1.82 6.36 -5.22
C VAL A 67 1.70 7.87 -5.10
N ARG A 68 1.71 8.58 -6.23
CA ARG A 68 1.56 10.04 -6.29
C ARG A 68 0.65 10.46 -7.44
N THR A 69 0.00 11.61 -7.30
CA THR A 69 -0.74 12.26 -8.39
C THR A 69 0.05 13.49 -8.82
N LEU A 70 0.98 13.32 -9.75
CA LEU A 70 1.89 14.37 -10.25
C LEU A 70 1.79 14.45 -11.77
N ALA A 71 1.33 15.58 -12.30
CA ALA A 71 1.12 15.78 -13.74
C ALA A 71 2.37 16.32 -14.45
N LYS A 72 3.09 17.23 -13.80
CA LYS A 72 4.22 17.94 -14.43
C LYS A 72 5.51 17.12 -14.32
N ALA A 73 6.29 17.11 -15.40
CA ALA A 73 7.53 16.35 -15.47
C ALA A 73 8.57 16.76 -14.41
N ASP A 74 8.71 18.06 -14.13
CA ASP A 74 9.64 18.60 -13.14
C ASP A 74 9.28 18.16 -11.72
N GLU A 75 7.99 18.18 -11.37
CA GLU A 75 7.50 17.69 -10.08
C GLU A 75 7.73 16.17 -9.91
N ARG A 76 7.55 15.39 -10.98
CA ARG A 76 7.85 13.96 -10.98
C ARG A 76 9.33 13.67 -10.83
N ALA A 77 10.17 14.36 -11.60
CA ALA A 77 11.62 14.23 -11.50
C ALA A 77 12.12 14.58 -10.10
N ALA A 78 11.65 15.70 -9.52
CA ALA A 78 12.00 16.10 -8.17
C ALA A 78 11.52 15.08 -7.12
N ALA A 79 10.34 14.48 -7.31
CA ALA A 79 9.85 13.42 -6.42
C ALA A 79 10.69 12.15 -6.53
N ALA A 80 11.01 11.71 -7.76
CA ALA A 80 11.83 10.54 -8.04
C ALA A 80 13.24 10.70 -7.44
N GLU A 81 13.88 11.85 -7.64
CA GLU A 81 15.20 12.15 -7.06
C GLU A 81 15.16 12.10 -5.53
N ARG A 82 14.16 12.76 -4.93
CA ARG A 82 14.02 12.85 -3.47
C ARG A 82 13.83 11.48 -2.81
N ILE A 83 13.07 10.58 -3.42
CA ILE A 83 12.87 9.22 -2.91
C ILE A 83 13.90 8.22 -3.43
N LYS A 84 14.82 8.67 -4.29
CA LYS A 84 15.78 7.84 -5.04
C LYS A 84 15.08 6.69 -5.74
N ALA A 85 14.03 6.99 -6.50
CA ALA A 85 13.30 5.98 -7.26
C ALA A 85 14.22 5.33 -8.31
N ASP A 86 14.18 4.01 -8.39
CA ASP A 86 14.84 3.23 -9.43
C ASP A 86 14.07 3.31 -10.77
N GLU A 87 12.76 3.54 -10.69
CA GLU A 87 11.88 3.64 -11.85
C GLU A 87 10.70 4.57 -11.57
N THR A 88 10.29 5.33 -12.58
CA THR A 88 9.02 6.07 -12.56
C THR A 88 8.06 5.45 -13.58
N ILE A 89 6.90 5.01 -13.10
CA ILE A 89 5.86 4.35 -13.88
C ILE A 89 4.65 5.28 -13.97
N VAL A 90 4.30 5.68 -15.19
CA VAL A 90 3.18 6.57 -15.49
C VAL A 90 2.00 5.75 -16.01
N LEU A 91 0.90 5.78 -15.28
CA LEU A 91 -0.36 5.16 -15.69
C LEU A 91 -1.18 6.19 -16.47
N LEU A 92 -1.22 6.05 -17.80
CA LEU A 92 -2.02 6.87 -18.69
C LEU A 92 -3.37 6.20 -18.90
N THR A 93 -4.33 6.53 -18.04
CA THR A 93 -5.74 6.24 -18.27
C THR A 93 -6.39 7.52 -18.77
N SER A 94 -7.06 7.45 -19.93
CA SER A 94 -7.77 8.58 -20.52
C SER A 94 -8.64 9.33 -19.49
N ALA A 95 -8.84 10.63 -19.72
CA ALA A 95 -9.69 11.44 -18.86
C ALA A 95 -11.10 10.84 -18.74
N GLU A 96 -11.65 10.33 -19.85
CA GLU A 96 -12.98 9.73 -19.92
C GLU A 96 -13.08 8.48 -19.03
N VAL A 97 -12.16 7.51 -19.20
CA VAL A 97 -12.14 6.29 -18.38
C VAL A 97 -11.87 6.61 -16.91
N SER A 98 -10.95 7.54 -16.64
CA SER A 98 -10.63 7.97 -15.27
C SER A 98 -11.84 8.60 -14.57
N LYS A 99 -12.60 9.45 -15.27
CA LYS A 99 -13.83 10.07 -14.75
C LYS A 99 -14.91 9.02 -14.50
N ALA A 100 -15.16 8.13 -15.46
CA ALA A 100 -16.14 7.06 -15.33
C ALA A 100 -15.86 6.19 -14.10
N ARG A 101 -14.60 5.76 -13.92
CA ARG A 101 -14.17 4.98 -12.74
C ARG A 101 -14.36 5.73 -11.43
N VAL A 102 -14.09 7.03 -11.40
CA VAL A 102 -14.30 7.84 -10.19
C VAL A 102 -15.78 8.00 -9.88
N SER A 103 -16.62 8.32 -10.86
CA SER A 103 -18.07 8.47 -10.66
C SER A 103 -18.70 7.15 -10.18
N GLU A 104 -18.27 6.01 -10.72
CA GLU A 104 -18.73 4.69 -10.27
C GLU A 104 -18.29 4.38 -8.83
N ARG A 105 -17.03 4.67 -8.48
CA ARG A 105 -16.47 4.35 -7.16
C ARG A 105 -16.97 5.27 -6.05
N ASP A 106 -16.97 6.58 -6.31
CA ASP A 106 -17.21 7.61 -5.30
C ASP A 106 -18.69 8.07 -5.30
N GLY A 107 -19.44 7.78 -6.38
CA GLY A 107 -20.83 8.18 -6.53
C GLY A 107 -21.03 9.66 -6.85
N ASP A 108 -19.96 10.40 -7.15
CA ASP A 108 -19.98 11.82 -7.50
C ASP A 108 -18.86 12.19 -8.49
N ASP A 109 -18.98 13.41 -9.05
CA ASP A 109 -18.07 13.95 -10.06
C ASP A 109 -17.04 14.93 -9.47
N SER A 110 -16.86 14.96 -8.14
CA SER A 110 -16.05 15.98 -7.44
C SER A 110 -14.58 16.03 -7.87
N LYS A 111 -14.05 14.95 -8.47
CA LYS A 111 -12.66 14.86 -8.94
C LYS A 111 -12.49 15.05 -10.44
N HIS A 112 -13.57 15.31 -11.20
CA HIS A 112 -13.49 15.47 -12.66
C HIS A 112 -12.60 16.64 -13.07
N GLU A 113 -12.74 17.79 -12.40
CA GLU A 113 -11.88 18.96 -12.65
C GLU A 113 -10.41 18.66 -12.38
N ALA A 114 -10.11 17.88 -11.34
CA ALA A 114 -8.74 17.48 -11.00
C ALA A 114 -8.15 16.51 -12.05
N ILE A 115 -8.98 15.65 -12.64
CA ILE A 115 -8.58 14.75 -13.74
C ILE A 115 -8.27 15.58 -14.99
N ASP A 116 -9.12 16.54 -15.33
CA ASP A 116 -8.90 17.43 -16.48
C ASP A 116 -7.64 18.27 -16.30
N ALA A 117 -7.46 18.86 -15.12
CA ALA A 117 -6.25 19.62 -14.78
C ALA A 117 -4.99 18.76 -14.88
N TRP A 118 -5.05 17.50 -14.42
CA TRP A 118 -3.91 16.58 -14.54
C TRP A 118 -3.52 16.35 -16.00
N TRP A 119 -4.50 16.11 -16.88
CA TRP A 119 -4.24 15.89 -18.31
C TRP A 119 -3.79 17.15 -19.04
N GLN A 120 -4.27 18.34 -18.63
CA GLN A 120 -3.80 19.62 -19.17
C GLN A 120 -2.34 19.91 -18.83
N ASP A 121 -1.93 19.56 -17.60
CA ASP A 121 -0.57 19.77 -17.10
C ASP A 121 0.39 18.62 -17.46
N TYR A 122 -0.13 17.49 -17.94
CA TYR A 122 0.69 16.31 -18.20
C TYR A 122 1.69 16.54 -19.31
N THR A 123 2.96 16.32 -18.97
CA THR A 123 4.09 16.37 -19.89
C THR A 123 4.91 15.11 -19.71
N GLY A 124 4.98 14.25 -20.72
CA GLY A 124 5.82 13.05 -20.69
C GLY A 124 7.30 13.38 -20.84
N ILE A 125 8.18 12.55 -20.27
CA ILE A 125 9.64 12.65 -20.45
C ILE A 125 10.26 11.31 -20.83
N GLU A 126 11.42 11.38 -21.50
CA GLU A 126 12.21 10.21 -21.84
C GLU A 126 12.75 9.53 -20.58
N GLY A 127 12.64 8.21 -20.50
CA GLY A 127 13.08 7.41 -19.35
C GLY A 127 11.97 7.01 -18.37
N GLU A 128 10.74 7.49 -18.57
CA GLU A 128 9.55 7.01 -17.83
C GLU A 128 8.96 5.76 -18.48
N THR A 129 8.62 4.76 -17.67
CA THR A 129 7.83 3.61 -18.11
C THR A 129 6.37 4.03 -18.17
N THR A 130 5.75 3.95 -19.34
CA THR A 130 4.35 4.35 -19.53
C THR A 130 3.49 3.11 -19.72
N ILE A 131 2.37 3.04 -19.00
CA ILE A 131 1.37 1.96 -19.10
C ILE A 131 0.01 2.59 -19.39
N THR A 132 -0.67 2.11 -20.43
CA THR A 132 -2.00 2.56 -20.83
C THR A 132 -3.04 1.50 -20.47
N PHE A 133 -4.14 1.88 -19.83
CA PHE A 133 -5.22 0.97 -19.40
C PHE A 133 -6.56 1.27 -20.06
N ASP A 134 -6.54 2.07 -21.12
CA ASP A 134 -7.71 2.26 -21.97
C ASP A 134 -7.84 0.98 -22.81
N GLU A 135 -8.61 0.00 -22.30
CA GLU A 135 -9.15 -1.04 -23.18
C GLU A 135 -10.00 -0.31 -24.21
N GLU A 136 -9.52 -0.29 -25.45
CA GLU A 136 -10.35 0.00 -26.61
C GLU A 136 -11.55 -0.95 -26.51
N PRO A 137 -12.81 -0.47 -26.42
CA PRO A 137 -13.94 -1.37 -26.45
C PRO A 137 -13.79 -2.17 -27.73
N ALA A 138 -13.63 -3.48 -27.61
CA ALA A 138 -13.66 -4.37 -28.76
C ALA A 138 -14.89 -3.94 -29.56
N GLU A 139 -14.66 -3.51 -30.82
CA GLU A 139 -15.77 -3.19 -31.70
C GLU A 139 -16.76 -4.36 -31.58
N PRO A 140 -18.04 -4.10 -31.30
CA PRO A 140 -19.01 -5.18 -31.21
C PRO A 140 -18.91 -5.94 -32.52
N GLU A 141 -18.42 -7.18 -32.47
CA GLU A 141 -18.48 -8.08 -33.63
C GLU A 141 -19.91 -8.00 -34.14
N GLU A 142 -20.07 -7.49 -35.36
CA GLU A 142 -21.38 -7.42 -36.00
C GLU A 142 -22.02 -8.79 -35.83
N PRO A 143 -23.25 -8.88 -35.29
CA PRO A 143 -23.87 -10.16 -35.03
C PRO A 143 -23.91 -10.94 -36.33
N ALA A 144 -23.13 -12.03 -36.38
CA ALA A 144 -23.14 -12.96 -37.48
C ALA A 144 -24.60 -13.34 -37.78
N GLU A 145 -25.01 -13.17 -39.03
CA GLU A 145 -26.34 -13.53 -39.49
C GLU A 145 -26.66 -14.97 -39.06
N PRO A 146 -27.85 -15.23 -38.48
CA PRO A 146 -28.20 -16.57 -38.05
C PRO A 146 -28.41 -17.48 -39.27
N GLU A 147 -27.48 -18.41 -39.49
CA GLU A 147 -27.74 -19.53 -40.40
C GLU A 147 -28.87 -20.42 -39.85
N PRO A 148 -29.79 -20.89 -40.72
CA PRO A 148 -30.97 -21.61 -40.29
C PRO A 148 -30.68 -23.02 -39.81
N SER A 149 -31.27 -23.34 -38.66
CA SER A 149 -31.36 -24.66 -38.04
C SER A 149 -31.85 -25.75 -38.99
N GLY A 150 -31.09 -26.84 -39.06
CA GLY A 150 -31.51 -28.15 -39.59
C GLY A 150 -31.08 -29.25 -38.61
N PRO A 151 -31.93 -30.24 -38.27
CA PRO A 151 -31.70 -31.16 -37.17
C PRO A 151 -31.10 -32.49 -37.65
N GLU A 152 -30.24 -33.13 -36.84
CA GLU A 152 -30.10 -34.59 -36.88
C GLU A 152 -29.49 -35.15 -35.59
N GLN A 153 -29.83 -36.42 -35.37
CA GLN A 153 -29.91 -37.19 -34.14
C GLN A 153 -28.58 -37.73 -33.59
N PRO A 154 -28.58 -38.30 -32.37
CA PRO A 154 -27.41 -38.88 -31.74
C PRO A 154 -27.22 -40.34 -32.15
N GLU A 155 -25.99 -40.76 -32.43
CA GLU A 155 -25.61 -42.18 -32.40
C GLU A 155 -24.40 -42.40 -31.49
N ALA A 156 -24.55 -43.50 -30.75
CA ALA A 156 -23.61 -44.07 -29.81
C ALA A 156 -22.44 -44.73 -30.54
N GLY A 157 -21.30 -44.80 -29.87
CA GLY A 157 -20.15 -45.59 -30.30
C GLY A 157 -19.22 -45.85 -29.13
N ASP A 158 -19.42 -46.99 -28.48
CA ASP A 158 -18.42 -47.69 -27.66
C ASP A 158 -17.11 -47.88 -28.43
N VAL A 159 -15.98 -47.56 -27.80
CA VAL A 159 -14.69 -48.21 -28.08
C VAL A 159 -13.93 -48.41 -26.75
N GLU A 160 -13.95 -49.65 -26.28
CA GLU A 160 -12.97 -50.24 -25.37
C GLU A 160 -11.57 -50.31 -26.01
N GLY A 161 -10.53 -50.34 -25.17
CA GLY A 161 -9.18 -50.79 -25.53
C GLY A 161 -8.10 -49.78 -25.13
N SER A 162 -7.54 -49.89 -23.92
CA SER A 162 -6.31 -50.66 -23.63
C SER A 162 -5.07 -50.11 -24.33
N GLU A 163 -4.13 -49.53 -23.58
CA GLU A 163 -2.83 -50.16 -23.32
C GLU A 163 -1.93 -49.26 -22.48
N GLU A 164 -1.32 -49.90 -21.48
CA GLU A 164 -0.22 -49.42 -20.67
C GLU A 164 0.95 -48.98 -21.57
N SER A 165 1.58 -47.85 -21.24
CA SER A 165 2.98 -47.65 -21.58
C SER A 165 3.68 -47.05 -20.38
N ASP A 166 4.41 -47.93 -19.69
CA ASP A 166 5.51 -47.62 -18.80
C ASP A 166 6.49 -46.68 -19.53
N ALA A 167 6.60 -45.46 -19.01
CA ALA A 167 7.72 -44.57 -19.29
C ALA A 167 8.56 -44.48 -18.01
N GLU A 168 9.36 -45.52 -17.76
CA GLU A 168 10.53 -45.41 -16.91
C GLU A 168 11.52 -44.43 -17.58
N GLY A 169 11.44 -43.17 -17.18
CA GLY A 169 12.50 -42.20 -17.38
C GLY A 169 13.44 -42.24 -16.20
N GLU A 170 14.60 -42.87 -16.37
CA GLU A 170 15.77 -42.70 -15.51
C GLU A 170 16.19 -41.21 -15.49
N PRO A 171 16.32 -40.55 -14.34
CA PRO A 171 17.27 -39.46 -14.19
C PRO A 171 18.59 -40.06 -13.70
N THR A 172 19.51 -40.28 -14.64
CA THR A 172 20.93 -40.42 -14.33
C THR A 172 21.46 -39.08 -13.84
N GLY A 173 21.84 -39.01 -12.57
CA GLY A 173 22.32 -37.80 -11.94
C GLY A 173 22.69 -38.01 -10.48
N ASP A 174 23.47 -39.06 -10.20
CA ASP A 174 24.18 -39.25 -8.94
C ASP A 174 25.20 -38.11 -8.73
N GLU A 175 24.75 -37.03 -8.08
CA GLU A 175 25.61 -36.29 -7.15
C GLU A 175 25.04 -36.49 -5.76
N ASP A 176 25.54 -37.54 -5.12
CA ASP A 176 25.30 -37.95 -3.73
C ASP A 176 25.64 -36.79 -2.77
N PRO A 177 24.66 -36.07 -2.17
CA PRO A 177 24.97 -35.11 -1.13
C PRO A 177 25.26 -35.89 0.16
N ALA A 178 26.43 -35.63 0.75
CA ALA A 178 26.94 -36.32 1.93
C ALA A 178 25.86 -36.60 3.01
N PRO A 179 25.76 -37.83 3.53
CA PRO A 179 24.67 -38.20 4.41
C PRO A 179 24.90 -37.69 5.84
N GLY A 180 23.92 -36.96 6.37
CA GLY A 180 23.63 -37.02 7.81
C GLY A 180 23.43 -35.72 8.59
N GLN A 181 23.47 -34.52 7.98
CA GLN A 181 23.27 -33.27 8.75
C GLN A 181 22.17 -32.31 8.27
N ASP A 182 21.55 -32.53 7.11
CA ASP A 182 20.70 -31.48 6.52
C ASP A 182 19.18 -31.64 6.76
N VAL A 183 18.64 -32.86 6.69
CA VAL A 183 17.18 -33.08 6.83
C VAL A 183 16.66 -32.66 8.22
N GLN A 184 17.43 -32.95 9.28
CA GLN A 184 17.04 -32.57 10.63
C GLN A 184 17.08 -31.04 10.82
N ALA A 185 18.07 -30.37 10.22
CA ALA A 185 18.18 -28.91 10.23
C ALA A 185 17.04 -28.24 9.44
N LEU A 186 16.66 -28.81 8.30
CA LEU A 186 15.51 -28.35 7.50
C LEU A 186 14.18 -28.51 8.26
N ILE A 187 13.98 -29.64 8.95
CA ILE A 187 12.79 -29.87 9.79
C ILE A 187 12.76 -28.88 10.97
N GLU A 188 13.90 -28.62 11.60
CA GLU A 188 13.99 -27.66 12.70
C GLU A 188 13.76 -26.22 12.25
N ALA A 189 14.27 -25.84 11.07
CA ALA A 189 14.04 -24.55 10.45
C ALA A 189 12.56 -24.36 10.07
N ALA A 190 11.93 -25.36 9.44
CA ALA A 190 10.50 -25.32 9.11
C ALA A 190 9.62 -25.19 10.36
N ARG A 191 9.93 -25.94 11.42
CA ARG A 191 9.24 -25.81 12.72
C ARG A 191 9.48 -24.45 13.37
N ALA A 192 10.66 -23.85 13.19
CA ALA A 192 10.95 -22.52 13.71
C ALA A 192 10.15 -21.44 12.97
N GLU A 193 10.03 -21.55 11.64
CA GLU A 193 9.19 -20.67 10.83
C GLU A 193 7.71 -20.80 11.19
N GLU A 194 7.21 -22.03 11.36
CA GLU A 194 5.81 -22.28 11.73
C GLU A 194 5.51 -21.72 13.14
N ARG A 195 6.42 -21.89 14.10
CA ARG A 195 6.30 -21.26 15.43
C ARG A 195 6.31 -19.73 15.35
N ALA A 196 7.10 -19.14 14.44
CA ALA A 196 7.14 -17.70 14.25
C ALA A 196 5.80 -17.18 13.72
N LYS A 197 5.22 -17.85 12.71
CA LYS A 197 3.89 -17.52 12.17
C LYS A 197 2.79 -17.62 13.23
N VAL A 198 2.77 -18.72 14.00
CA VAL A 198 1.79 -18.91 15.08
C VAL A 198 1.95 -17.85 16.17
N ASN A 199 3.18 -17.48 16.53
CA ASN A 199 3.44 -16.43 17.51
C ASN A 199 3.00 -15.05 17.01
N GLU A 200 3.21 -14.76 15.73
CA GLU A 200 2.76 -13.51 15.10
C GLU A 200 1.23 -13.42 15.09
N GLU A 201 0.53 -14.46 14.63
CA GLU A 201 -0.94 -14.52 14.64
C GLU A 201 -1.51 -14.33 16.05
N PHE A 202 -0.94 -15.02 17.03
CA PHE A 202 -1.34 -14.88 18.44
C PHE A 202 -1.00 -13.50 19.02
N ALA A 203 0.03 -12.82 18.51
CA ALA A 203 0.35 -11.44 18.89
C ALA A 203 -0.63 -10.43 18.28
N LEU A 204 -1.07 -10.65 17.04
CA LEU A 204 -2.09 -9.83 16.37
C LEU A 204 -3.44 -9.93 17.08
N GLU A 205 -3.86 -11.14 17.45
CA GLU A 205 -5.12 -11.34 18.20
C GLU A 205 -5.07 -10.66 19.56
N ARG A 206 -3.96 -10.83 20.30
CA ARG A 206 -3.74 -10.15 21.59
C ARG A 206 -3.73 -8.64 21.43
N PHE A 207 -3.07 -8.11 20.40
CA PHE A 207 -3.06 -6.69 20.10
C PHE A 207 -4.48 -6.15 19.86
N ASN A 208 -5.26 -6.80 18.99
CA ASN A 208 -6.63 -6.37 18.69
C ASN A 208 -7.54 -6.39 19.92
N THR A 209 -7.36 -7.39 20.79
CA THR A 209 -8.07 -7.49 22.07
C THR A 209 -7.70 -6.31 22.98
N HIS A 210 -6.40 -6.03 23.12
CA HIS A 210 -5.89 -4.95 23.97
C HIS A 210 -6.27 -3.56 23.44
N LEU A 211 -6.15 -3.32 22.14
CA LEU A 211 -6.61 -2.11 21.46
C LEU A 211 -8.11 -1.86 21.72
N SER A 212 -8.93 -2.90 21.62
CA SER A 212 -10.38 -2.80 21.89
C SER A 212 -10.67 -2.43 23.35
N ALA A 213 -9.92 -3.02 24.31
CA ALA A 213 -10.06 -2.72 25.73
C ALA A 213 -9.64 -1.27 26.04
N GLU A 214 -8.48 -0.83 25.54
CA GLU A 214 -7.95 0.53 25.72
C GLU A 214 -8.84 1.59 25.05
N ALA A 215 -9.42 1.27 23.89
CA ALA A 215 -10.35 2.15 23.20
C ALA A 215 -11.68 2.29 23.98
N THR A 216 -12.18 1.19 24.54
CA THR A 216 -13.37 1.18 25.39
C THR A 216 -13.13 1.99 26.67
N ALA A 217 -11.97 1.83 27.31
CA ALA A 217 -11.60 2.60 28.49
C ALA A 217 -11.59 4.12 28.22
N ARG A 218 -11.18 4.52 27.02
CA ARG A 218 -11.19 5.92 26.54
C ARG A 218 -12.51 6.38 25.94
N LYS A 219 -13.55 5.54 25.97
CA LYS A 219 -14.89 5.82 25.43
C LYS A 219 -14.86 6.22 23.94
N LEU A 220 -13.98 5.61 23.15
CA LEU A 220 -14.06 5.72 21.70
C LEU A 220 -15.37 5.09 21.22
N ASN A 221 -15.99 5.69 20.20
CA ASN A 221 -17.15 5.07 19.56
C ASN A 221 -16.71 3.88 18.68
N ALA A 222 -17.69 3.04 18.31
CA ALA A 222 -17.43 1.83 17.54
C ALA A 222 -16.79 2.14 16.17
N ASP A 223 -17.20 3.22 15.51
CA ASP A 223 -16.68 3.63 14.21
C ASP A 223 -15.19 4.00 14.28
N ALA A 224 -14.79 4.75 15.32
CA ALA A 224 -13.39 5.11 15.55
C ALA A 224 -12.55 3.88 15.91
N LEU A 225 -13.08 2.92 16.69
CA LEU A 225 -12.39 1.66 16.95
C LEU A 225 -12.22 0.83 15.67
N GLN A 226 -13.25 0.77 14.83
CA GLN A 226 -13.19 0.05 13.57
C GLN A 226 -12.15 0.67 12.63
N LEU A 227 -12.13 2.01 12.55
CA LEU A 227 -11.11 2.75 11.82
C LEU A 227 -9.72 2.43 12.35
N LEU A 228 -9.49 2.49 13.67
CA LEU A 228 -8.19 2.16 14.26
C LEU A 228 -7.74 0.72 13.93
N LYS A 229 -8.65 -0.25 13.96
CA LYS A 229 -8.35 -1.65 13.63
C LYS A 229 -7.92 -1.85 12.18
N THR A 230 -8.53 -1.13 11.24
CA THR A 230 -8.16 -1.23 9.81
C THR A 230 -6.95 -0.41 9.44
N SER A 231 -6.59 0.56 10.28
CA SER A 231 -5.60 1.59 9.97
C SER A 231 -4.24 1.38 10.63
N LEU A 232 -4.23 0.78 11.82
CA LEU A 232 -3.00 0.55 12.57
C LEU A 232 -2.30 -0.69 12.02
N ALA A 233 -1.01 -0.55 11.70
CA ALA A 233 -0.12 -1.69 11.53
C ALA A 233 0.23 -2.23 12.93
N PRO A 234 -0.31 -3.40 13.35
CA PRO A 234 -0.15 -3.89 14.72
C PRO A 234 1.32 -4.14 15.08
N THR A 235 2.12 -4.52 14.10
CA THR A 235 3.56 -4.78 14.23
C THR A 235 4.35 -3.58 14.73
N ALA A 236 3.90 -2.35 14.49
CA ALA A 236 4.52 -1.13 15.02
C ALA A 236 4.38 -0.98 16.55
N PHE A 237 3.46 -1.74 17.15
CA PHE A 237 3.18 -1.75 18.59
C PHE A 237 3.59 -3.08 19.24
N LEU A 238 4.33 -3.92 18.54
CA LEU A 238 4.90 -5.15 19.09
C LEU A 238 6.40 -4.95 19.36
N ASN A 239 6.86 -5.44 20.50
CA ASN A 239 8.27 -5.57 20.81
C ASN A 239 8.88 -6.76 20.01
N PRO A 240 10.22 -6.90 19.94
CA PRO A 240 10.86 -8.04 19.27
C PRO A 240 10.45 -9.42 19.80
N ASP A 241 9.99 -9.50 21.05
CA ASP A 241 9.45 -10.71 21.67
C ASP A 241 7.95 -10.92 21.41
N HIS A 242 7.35 -10.13 20.51
CA HIS A 242 5.93 -10.12 20.17
C HIS A 242 4.99 -9.76 21.34
N SER A 243 5.53 -9.19 22.42
CA SER A 243 4.71 -8.56 23.45
C SER A 243 4.20 -7.19 22.98
N ILE A 244 3.05 -6.76 23.47
CA ILE A 244 2.49 -5.46 23.11
C ILE A 244 3.29 -4.36 23.83
N ASN A 245 3.77 -3.39 23.07
CA ASN A 245 4.33 -2.16 23.62
C ASN A 245 3.19 -1.24 24.10
N THR A 246 2.73 -1.49 25.32
CA THR A 246 1.61 -0.76 25.95
C THR A 246 1.89 0.74 26.05
N GLU A 247 3.14 1.16 26.27
CA GLU A 247 3.50 2.58 26.36
C GLU A 247 3.31 3.29 25.02
N ALA A 248 3.80 2.70 23.92
CA ALA A 248 3.62 3.24 22.57
C ALA A 248 2.14 3.31 22.19
N LEU A 249 1.39 2.24 22.47
CA LEU A 249 -0.05 2.20 22.20
C LEU A 249 -0.85 3.23 23.02
N THR A 250 -0.53 3.36 24.31
CA THR A 250 -1.14 4.36 25.20
C THR A 250 -0.86 5.77 24.71
N THR A 251 0.40 6.06 24.40
CA THR A 251 0.82 7.38 23.88
C THR A 251 0.09 7.72 22.59
N PHE A 252 -0.04 6.75 21.68
CA PHE A 252 -0.79 6.91 20.44
C PHE A 252 -2.27 7.21 20.70
N LEU A 253 -2.94 6.41 21.55
CA LEU A 253 -4.37 6.59 21.84
C LEU A 253 -4.65 7.89 22.62
N ASP A 254 -3.72 8.33 23.46
CA ASP A 254 -3.84 9.60 24.18
C ASP A 254 -3.68 10.80 23.23
N ALA A 255 -2.79 10.70 22.24
CA ALA A 255 -2.69 11.70 21.18
C ALA A 255 -3.96 11.72 20.32
N PHE A 256 -4.52 10.55 20.01
CA PHE A 256 -5.76 10.39 19.23
C PHE A 256 -7.00 10.97 19.94
N THR A 257 -7.06 10.87 21.27
CA THR A 257 -8.22 11.30 22.06
C THR A 257 -8.16 12.74 22.56
N ARG A 258 -7.01 13.42 22.46
CA ARG A 258 -6.91 14.86 22.72
C ARG A 258 -7.65 15.67 21.64
N LYS A 259 -8.97 15.76 21.78
CA LYS A 259 -9.79 16.81 21.16
C LYS A 259 -9.20 18.16 21.55
N GLY A 260 -8.94 19.01 20.55
CA GLY A 260 -8.57 20.40 20.77
C GLY A 260 -9.51 21.09 21.75
N SER A 261 -8.96 21.55 22.87
CA SER A 261 -9.44 22.77 23.51
C SER A 261 -8.44 23.84 23.09
N PRO A 262 -8.72 24.65 22.03
CA PRO A 262 -8.00 25.89 21.89
C PRO A 262 -8.40 26.73 23.11
N GLU A 263 -7.47 26.96 24.03
CA GLU A 263 -7.71 27.87 25.14
C GLU A 263 -8.08 29.24 24.55
N ASN A 264 -9.32 29.64 24.80
CA ASN A 264 -9.85 30.97 24.50
C ASN A 264 -9.06 32.02 25.28
N HIS A 265 -7.95 32.52 24.72
CA HIS A 265 -7.38 33.79 25.14
C HIS A 265 -8.20 34.94 24.55
N SER A 266 -9.31 35.23 25.22
CA SER A 266 -9.94 36.55 25.18
C SER A 266 -8.97 37.58 25.81
N GLY A 267 -8.43 38.49 25.00
CA GLY A 267 -7.48 39.49 25.51
C GLY A 267 -6.83 40.35 24.42
N HIS A 268 -7.60 41.29 23.90
CA HIS A 268 -7.23 42.60 23.36
C HIS A 268 -5.76 42.96 22.95
N ARG A 269 -5.71 43.66 21.80
CA ARG A 269 -4.68 44.59 21.25
C ARG A 269 -3.50 43.99 20.46
N GLY A 270 -3.64 44.08 19.13
CA GLY A 270 -2.89 45.05 18.33
C GLY A 270 -1.37 44.87 18.21
N THR A 271 -0.95 44.67 16.95
CA THR A 271 0.39 44.87 16.37
C THR A 271 1.38 43.69 16.39
N GLN A 272 1.84 43.38 15.17
CA GLN A 272 2.98 42.56 14.74
C GLN A 272 2.99 41.07 15.08
N GLY A 273 2.50 40.27 14.12
CA GLY A 273 2.79 38.84 14.05
C GLY A 273 4.22 38.59 13.56
N VAL A 274 5.16 38.53 14.50
CA VAL A 274 6.46 37.87 14.31
C VAL A 274 6.40 36.52 15.01
N GLY A 275 6.65 35.43 14.27
CA GLY A 275 7.38 34.28 14.80
C GLY A 275 6.61 33.09 15.39
N GLY A 276 5.79 32.39 14.60
CA GLY A 276 5.42 30.99 14.90
C GLY A 276 6.49 29.96 14.47
N LYS A 277 7.30 30.29 13.45
CA LYS A 277 8.35 29.41 12.91
C LYS A 277 9.61 29.33 13.78
N GLU A 278 9.91 30.35 14.59
CA GLU A 278 11.15 30.36 15.40
C GLU A 278 11.01 29.65 16.75
N LEU A 279 9.80 29.64 17.34
CA LEU A 279 9.56 28.97 18.62
C LEU A 279 9.61 27.43 18.50
N GLY A 280 9.17 26.89 17.36
CA GLY A 280 9.21 25.45 17.07
C GLY A 280 10.63 24.94 16.80
N LYS A 281 11.45 25.74 16.12
CA LYS A 281 12.84 25.38 15.80
C LYS A 281 13.72 25.37 17.05
N ALA A 282 13.57 26.37 17.94
CA ALA A 282 14.34 26.46 19.18
C ALA A 282 14.09 25.28 20.14
N LYS A 283 12.84 24.80 20.25
CA LYS A 283 12.52 23.63 21.09
C LYS A 283 12.99 22.30 20.49
N ALA A 284 13.01 22.18 19.17
CA ALA A 284 13.54 20.98 18.49
C ALA A 284 15.06 20.87 18.63
N GLU A 285 15.79 22.00 18.56
CA GLU A 285 17.24 22.03 18.79
C GLU A 285 17.61 21.77 20.27
N GLU A 286 16.78 22.22 21.22
CA GLU A 286 16.97 21.93 22.65
C GLU A 286 16.77 20.43 22.98
N TYR A 287 15.80 19.77 22.33
CA TYR A 287 15.57 18.33 22.48
C TYR A 287 16.69 17.48 21.86
N LEU A 288 17.24 17.87 20.71
CA LEU A 288 18.33 17.15 20.05
C LEU A 288 19.66 17.27 20.82
N ASN A 289 19.91 18.40 21.50
CA ASN A 289 21.11 18.60 22.29
C ASN A 289 21.11 17.87 23.65
N GLN A 290 19.94 17.44 24.16
CA GLN A 290 19.86 16.67 25.40
C GLN A 290 20.12 15.16 25.23
N LYS A 291 20.01 14.60 24.02
CA LYS A 291 20.29 13.19 23.73
C LYS A 291 21.75 12.90 23.29
N GLY A 292 22.58 13.94 23.20
CA GLY A 292 23.99 13.85 22.82
C GLY A 292 25.00 13.80 23.96
N ARG A 293 24.59 13.38 25.17
CA ARG A 293 25.50 13.14 26.31
C ARG A 293 25.21 11.81 26.98
#